data_AF-A0A2M9L4D0-F1
#
_entry.id   AF-A0A2M9L4D0-F1
#
_cell.length_a   1.000
_cell.length_b   1.000
_cell.length_c   1.000
_cell.angle_alpha   90.00
_cell.angle_beta   90.00
_cell.angle_gamma   90.00
#
_symmetry.space_group_name_H-M   'P 1'
#
loop_
_entity.id
_entity.type
_entity.pdbx_description
1 polymer ?
#
loop_
_entity_poly.entity_id
_entity_poly.type
_entity_poly.pdbx_seq_one_letter_code
_entity_poly.pdbx_strand_id
1 'polypeptide(L)'
;MSPLIDRNAMESVFGAEELVTPDDHALAGITHEPTRAFLREVGLPDREGWFEADQRLLDGDLRIGGEAWQRVALKYPDCPFDMSTWLTLGGIGMDDVIVDTATGVVYCIPEDGSPHLLNSSIDAFAFFLHALEVERPEYDPESDTDGVDPKGAEARLLQLMRRTDPAALENPESCWFSVLRHVRNLLQD
;
A
#
# COMPACT_ATOMS: atom_id res chain seq x y z
N MET A 1 17.50 -8.50 -4.22
CA MET A 1 17.00 -7.73 -5.37
C MET A 1 17.01 -6.28 -4.97
N SER A 2 17.29 -5.35 -5.88
CA SER A 2 17.11 -3.92 -5.58
C SER A 2 15.62 -3.61 -5.45
N PRO A 3 15.23 -2.68 -4.57
CA PRO A 3 13.82 -2.30 -4.43
C PRO A 3 13.32 -1.68 -5.73
N LEU A 4 12.01 -1.83 -6.00
CA LEU A 4 11.33 -1.27 -7.18
C LEU A 4 11.27 0.26 -7.16
N ILE A 5 11.36 0.84 -5.96
CA ILE A 5 11.33 2.28 -5.73
C ILE A 5 12.31 2.65 -4.63
N ASP A 6 12.96 3.81 -4.77
CA ASP A 6 13.90 4.34 -3.79
C ASP A 6 13.37 5.61 -3.13
N ARG A 7 14.12 6.09 -2.12
CA ARG A 7 13.78 7.30 -1.37
C ARG A 7 13.64 8.52 -2.27
N ASN A 8 14.54 8.71 -3.23
CA ASN A 8 14.53 9.90 -4.09
C ASN A 8 13.28 9.93 -4.98
N ALA A 9 12.86 8.78 -5.51
CA ALA A 9 11.63 8.67 -6.29
C ALA A 9 10.41 9.01 -5.43
N MET A 10 10.29 8.42 -4.23
CA MET A 10 9.20 8.73 -3.30
C MET A 10 9.16 10.22 -2.93
N GLU A 11 10.30 10.81 -2.57
CA GLU A 11 10.39 12.23 -2.20
C GLU A 11 10.04 13.17 -3.35
N SER A 12 10.33 12.79 -4.60
CA SER A 12 10.03 13.62 -5.77
C SER A 12 8.53 13.78 -6.02
N VAL A 13 7.71 12.90 -5.44
CA VAL A 13 6.26 12.84 -5.64
C VAL A 13 5.51 13.27 -4.38
N PHE A 14 5.87 12.71 -3.22
CA PHE A 14 5.18 12.99 -1.96
C PHE A 14 5.83 14.10 -1.12
N GLY A 15 7.11 14.42 -1.38
CA GLY A 15 7.90 15.27 -0.50
C GLY A 15 8.50 14.51 0.69
N ALA A 16 9.62 15.00 1.21
CA ALA A 16 10.38 14.31 2.25
C ALA A 16 9.68 14.28 3.62
N GLU A 17 8.91 15.34 3.93
CA GLU A 17 8.20 15.51 5.21
C GLU A 17 6.95 14.62 5.32
N GLU A 18 6.38 14.23 4.17
CA GLU A 18 5.18 13.38 4.09
C GLU A 18 5.49 11.88 4.09
N LEU A 19 6.77 11.50 4.22
CA LEU A 19 7.19 10.10 4.21
C LEU A 19 7.55 9.61 5.61
N VAL A 20 6.78 8.66 6.09
CA VAL A 20 6.88 8.03 7.39
C VAL A 20 8.05 7.05 7.42
N THR A 21 9.03 7.32 8.28
CA THR A 21 10.22 6.49 8.49
C THR A 21 10.43 6.21 9.98
N PRO A 22 9.85 5.12 10.52
CA PRO A 22 10.03 4.78 11.92
C PRO A 22 11.50 4.50 12.26
N ASP A 23 11.88 4.74 13.51
CA ASP A 23 13.26 4.52 13.94
C ASP A 23 13.63 3.03 14.09
N ASP A 24 14.94 2.76 14.23
CA ASP A 24 15.46 1.40 14.38
C ASP A 24 14.87 0.65 15.59
N HIS A 25 14.45 1.37 16.64
CA HIS A 25 13.88 0.76 17.83
C HIS A 25 12.45 0.25 17.55
N ALA A 26 11.62 1.08 16.93
CA ALA A 26 10.27 0.72 16.50
C ALA A 26 10.31 -0.48 15.54
N LEU A 27 11.27 -0.51 14.62
CA LEU A 27 11.39 -1.55 13.59
C LEU A 27 12.05 -2.85 14.08
N ALA A 28 12.48 -2.94 15.33
CA ALA A 28 13.24 -4.08 15.86
C ALA A 28 12.47 -5.42 15.78
N GLY A 29 11.14 -5.37 15.78
CA GLY A 29 10.27 -6.55 15.66
C GLY A 29 10.14 -7.11 14.24
N ILE A 30 10.58 -6.37 13.21
CA ILE A 30 10.48 -6.80 11.81
C ILE A 30 11.66 -7.70 11.46
N THR A 31 11.39 -8.98 11.23
CA THR A 31 12.43 -9.98 10.95
C THR A 31 12.81 -10.02 9.48
N HIS A 32 11.89 -9.66 8.58
CA HIS A 32 12.15 -9.51 7.15
C HIS A 32 13.01 -8.28 6.88
N GLU A 33 14.30 -8.50 6.63
CA GLU A 33 15.29 -7.43 6.46
C GLU A 33 14.94 -6.44 5.34
N PRO A 34 14.48 -6.85 4.15
CA PRO A 34 14.11 -5.91 3.10
C PRO A 34 12.97 -4.97 3.52
N THR A 35 11.96 -5.48 4.24
CA THR A 35 10.87 -4.65 4.75
C THR A 35 11.35 -3.67 5.80
N ARG A 36 12.21 -4.13 6.71
CA ARG A 36 12.81 -3.27 7.74
C ARG A 36 13.66 -2.16 7.12
N ALA A 37 14.52 -2.50 6.16
CA ALA A 37 15.35 -1.54 5.45
C ALA A 37 14.50 -0.52 4.67
N PHE A 38 13.45 -0.99 3.98
CA PHE A 38 12.54 -0.13 3.22
C PHE A 38 11.82 0.90 4.13
N LEU A 39 11.23 0.46 5.25
CA LEU A 39 10.54 1.37 6.18
C LEU A 39 11.49 2.38 6.83
N ARG A 40 12.75 1.98 7.04
CA ARG A 40 13.77 2.84 7.63
C ARG A 40 14.32 3.88 6.66
N GLU A 41 14.59 3.48 5.42
CA GLU A 41 15.37 4.29 4.46
C GLU A 41 14.50 4.98 3.42
N VAL A 42 13.37 4.38 3.05
CA VAL A 42 12.47 4.88 2.00
C VAL A 42 11.19 5.44 2.61
N GLY A 43 10.50 4.63 3.41
CA GLY A 43 9.24 4.99 4.07
C GLY A 43 8.00 4.84 3.18
N LEU A 44 6.84 5.16 3.76
CA LEU A 44 5.53 5.20 3.11
C LEU A 44 4.92 6.61 3.25
N PRO A 45 4.03 7.04 2.34
CA PRO A 45 3.33 8.33 2.51
C PRO A 45 2.43 8.32 3.75
N ASP A 46 2.29 9.47 4.42
CA ASP A 46 1.41 9.68 5.58
C ASP A 46 -0.07 9.72 5.15
N ARG A 47 -0.53 10.81 4.52
CA ARG A 47 -1.94 10.96 4.06
C ARG A 47 -2.05 11.56 2.66
N GLU A 48 -1.23 11.07 1.74
CA GLU A 48 -1.20 11.57 0.37
C GLU A 48 -1.82 10.58 -0.63
N GLY A 49 -2.65 11.10 -1.52
CA GLY A 49 -3.32 10.34 -2.57
C GLY A 49 -4.30 9.29 -2.03
N TRP A 50 -4.03 8.01 -2.33
CA TRP A 50 -4.95 6.89 -2.08
C TRP A 50 -4.72 6.16 -0.76
N PHE A 51 -3.66 6.50 -0.02
CA PHE A 51 -3.24 5.77 1.17
C PHE A 51 -3.20 6.68 2.40
N GLU A 52 -3.67 6.16 3.53
CA GLU A 52 -3.55 6.79 4.84
C GLU A 52 -2.80 5.85 5.77
N ALA A 53 -1.65 6.28 6.28
CA ALA A 53 -0.84 5.55 7.23
C ALA A 53 -1.57 5.38 8.57
N ASP A 54 -1.35 4.21 9.20
CA ASP A 54 -1.91 3.94 10.52
C ASP A 54 -1.25 4.84 11.57
N GLN A 55 -2.03 5.39 12.50
CA GLN A 55 -1.50 6.28 13.53
C GLN A 55 -0.36 5.65 14.35
N ARG A 56 -0.37 4.33 14.56
CA ARG A 56 0.72 3.66 15.27
C ARG A 56 2.00 3.58 14.44
N LEU A 57 1.89 3.54 13.12
CA LEU A 57 3.04 3.67 12.22
C LEU A 57 3.65 5.08 12.36
N LEU A 58 2.81 6.12 12.36
CA LEU A 58 3.23 7.51 12.57
C LEU A 58 3.90 7.74 13.92
N ASP A 59 3.30 7.18 14.98
CA ASP A 59 3.78 7.33 16.36
C ASP A 59 5.01 6.44 16.67
N GLY A 60 5.36 5.51 15.77
CA GLY A 60 6.39 4.50 16.00
C GLY A 60 6.00 3.43 17.05
N ASP A 61 4.72 3.34 17.44
CA ASP A 61 4.20 2.32 18.37
C ASP A 61 3.73 1.06 17.63
N LEU A 62 4.64 0.45 16.85
CA LEU A 62 4.32 -0.69 15.99
C LEU A 62 3.82 -1.90 16.79
N ARG A 63 2.69 -2.47 16.38
CA ARG A 63 2.10 -3.66 17.00
C ARG A 63 2.08 -4.81 16.01
N ILE A 64 2.98 -5.76 16.23
CA ILE A 64 3.07 -7.00 15.46
C ILE A 64 2.33 -8.11 16.20
N GLY A 65 1.40 -8.80 15.54
CA GLY A 65 0.70 -9.92 16.15
C GLY A 65 -0.21 -9.54 17.32
N GLY A 66 -0.45 -10.52 18.21
CA GLY A 66 -1.23 -10.33 19.44
C GLY A 66 -2.74 -10.57 19.31
N GLU A 67 -3.48 -10.20 20.35
CA GLU A 67 -4.91 -10.54 20.50
C GLU A 67 -5.79 -9.98 19.38
N ALA A 68 -5.42 -8.84 18.80
CA ALA A 68 -6.14 -8.27 17.66
C ALA A 68 -6.11 -9.23 16.47
N TRP A 69 -4.92 -9.69 16.07
CA TRP A 69 -4.76 -10.62 14.95
C TRP A 69 -5.26 -12.03 15.26
N GLN A 70 -5.21 -12.48 16.52
CA GLN A 70 -5.86 -13.73 16.93
C GLN A 70 -7.38 -13.68 16.70
N ARG A 71 -8.04 -12.54 16.98
CA ARG A 71 -9.48 -12.38 16.69
C ARG A 71 -9.77 -12.39 15.21
N VAL A 72 -8.90 -11.81 14.38
CA VAL A 72 -9.03 -11.85 12.91
C VAL A 72 -8.87 -13.29 12.40
N ALA A 73 -7.85 -14.02 12.87
CA ALA A 73 -7.65 -15.43 12.51
C ALA A 73 -8.86 -16.31 12.90
N LEU A 74 -9.50 -16.04 14.04
CA LEU A 74 -10.74 -16.72 14.44
C LEU A 74 -11.95 -16.35 13.55
N LYS A 75 -12.01 -15.12 13.02
CA LYS A 75 -13.03 -14.67 12.08
C LYS A 75 -12.86 -15.35 10.71
N TYR A 76 -11.62 -15.66 10.32
CA TYR A 76 -11.27 -16.26 9.01
C TYR A 76 -10.48 -17.57 9.18
N PRO A 77 -11.08 -18.64 9.71
CA PRO A 77 -10.36 -19.88 10.04
C PRO A 77 -9.80 -20.63 8.82
N ASP A 78 -10.36 -20.40 7.63
CA ASP A 78 -9.90 -20.99 6.37
C ASP A 78 -8.84 -20.13 5.65
N CYS A 79 -8.49 -18.97 6.22
CA CYS A 79 -7.45 -18.11 5.67
C CYS A 79 -6.07 -18.77 5.87
N PRO A 80 -5.27 -18.97 4.80
CA PRO A 80 -4.01 -19.70 4.90
C PRO A 80 -2.86 -18.87 5.48
N PHE A 81 -3.11 -17.60 5.83
CA PHE A 81 -2.06 -16.67 6.24
C PHE A 81 -1.75 -16.79 7.74
N ASP A 82 -0.46 -16.71 8.07
CA ASP A 82 -0.03 -16.57 9.45
C ASP A 82 -0.14 -15.10 9.88
N MET A 83 -1.23 -14.76 10.58
CA MET A 83 -1.49 -13.40 11.05
C MET A 83 -0.69 -13.05 12.32
N SER A 84 0.09 -13.98 12.88
CA SER A 84 0.84 -13.73 14.12
C SER A 84 2.01 -12.75 13.94
N THR A 85 2.42 -12.51 12.70
CA THR A 85 3.50 -11.60 12.30
C THR A 85 2.98 -10.36 11.55
N TRP A 86 1.68 -10.09 11.61
CA TRP A 86 1.08 -8.99 10.88
C TRP A 86 1.25 -7.65 11.60
N LEU A 87 1.54 -6.62 10.81
CA LEU A 87 1.64 -5.22 11.20
C LEU A 87 0.76 -4.38 10.27
N THR A 88 -0.17 -3.62 10.83
CA THR A 88 -0.95 -2.63 10.06
C THR A 88 -0.03 -1.51 9.57
N LEU A 89 -0.08 -1.22 8.27
CA LEU A 89 0.61 -0.08 7.67
C LEU A 89 -0.32 1.14 7.58
N GLY A 90 -1.60 0.92 7.31
CA GLY A 90 -2.56 1.98 7.03
C GLY A 90 -3.79 1.44 6.33
N GLY A 91 -4.41 2.23 5.47
CA GLY A 91 -5.59 1.85 4.69
C GLY A 91 -5.68 2.50 3.32
N ILE A 92 -6.45 1.89 2.43
CA ILE A 92 -6.88 2.46 1.15
C ILE A 92 -8.41 2.50 1.16
N GLY A 93 -8.98 3.70 1.30
CA GLY A 93 -10.42 3.84 1.55
C GLY A 93 -10.81 3.16 2.86
N MET A 94 -11.70 2.16 2.79
CA MET A 94 -12.16 1.38 3.96
C MET A 94 -11.38 0.08 4.17
N ASP A 95 -10.39 -0.20 3.32
CA ASP A 95 -9.65 -1.45 3.33
C ASP A 95 -8.34 -1.30 4.10
N ASP A 96 -8.10 -2.16 5.10
CA ASP A 96 -6.86 -2.16 5.88
C ASP A 96 -5.71 -2.74 5.05
N VAL A 97 -4.54 -2.11 5.13
CA VAL A 97 -3.29 -2.57 4.52
C VAL A 97 -2.33 -3.07 5.61
N ILE A 98 -1.88 -4.31 5.45
CA ILE A 98 -1.08 -5.02 6.43
C ILE A 98 0.20 -5.54 5.77
N VAL A 99 1.34 -5.49 6.45
CA VAL A 99 2.53 -6.24 6.05
C VAL A 99 2.76 -7.42 6.99
N ASP A 100 3.09 -8.58 6.43
CA ASP A 100 3.67 -9.67 7.20
C ASP A 100 5.16 -9.36 7.44
N THR A 101 5.52 -9.12 8.70
CA THR A 101 6.86 -8.69 9.08
C THR A 101 7.91 -9.79 8.96
N ALA A 102 7.51 -11.04 8.68
CA ALA A 102 8.40 -12.17 8.45
C ALA A 102 8.69 -12.45 6.97
N THR A 103 7.75 -12.12 6.08
CA THR A 103 7.89 -12.41 4.63
C THR A 103 7.94 -11.15 3.76
N GLY A 104 7.47 -10.01 4.28
CA GLY A 104 7.35 -8.75 3.56
C GLY A 104 6.16 -8.65 2.61
N VAL A 105 5.32 -9.69 2.53
CA VAL A 105 4.09 -9.68 1.73
C VAL A 105 3.11 -8.68 2.30
N VAL A 106 2.43 -7.94 1.43
CA VAL A 106 1.39 -6.98 1.80
C VAL A 106 0.03 -7.59 1.55
N TYR A 107 -0.82 -7.55 2.55
CA TYR A 107 -2.19 -8.05 2.55
C TYR A 107 -3.19 -6.91 2.67
N CYS A 108 -4.40 -7.17 2.17
CA CYS A 108 -5.56 -6.33 2.36
C CYS A 108 -6.60 -7.09 3.20
N ILE A 109 -7.22 -6.39 4.16
CA ILE A 109 -8.46 -6.86 4.80
C ILE A 109 -9.56 -5.87 4.40
N PRO A 110 -10.45 -6.23 3.47
CA PRO A 110 -11.56 -5.38 3.10
C PRO A 110 -12.63 -5.35 4.19
N GLU A 111 -13.41 -4.27 4.26
CA GLU A 111 -14.50 -4.08 5.23
C GLU A 111 -15.48 -5.28 5.22
N ASP A 112 -15.89 -5.69 4.02
CA ASP A 112 -16.89 -6.74 3.77
C ASP A 112 -16.32 -7.95 3.01
N GLY A 113 -15.08 -8.38 3.34
CA GLY A 113 -14.50 -9.55 2.68
C GLY A 113 -13.46 -10.31 3.50
N SER A 114 -12.77 -11.23 2.83
CA SER A 114 -11.70 -12.04 3.43
C SER A 114 -10.33 -11.44 3.15
N PRO A 115 -9.35 -11.63 4.08
CA PRO A 115 -7.99 -11.21 3.83
C PRO A 115 -7.43 -11.83 2.56
N HIS A 116 -6.68 -11.05 1.79
CA HIS A 116 -6.06 -11.50 0.54
C HIS A 116 -4.75 -10.76 0.26
N LEU A 117 -3.94 -11.31 -0.63
CA LEU A 117 -2.70 -10.67 -1.08
C LEU A 117 -3.04 -9.36 -1.79
N LEU A 118 -2.42 -8.27 -1.36
CA LEU A 118 -2.51 -6.96 -2.00
C LEU A 118 -1.30 -6.69 -2.89
N ASN A 119 -0.09 -6.96 -2.38
CA ASN A 119 1.15 -6.89 -3.14
C ASN A 119 2.15 -7.93 -2.65
N SER A 120 3.04 -8.37 -3.53
CA SER A 120 4.06 -9.37 -3.22
C SER A 120 5.15 -8.83 -2.29
N SER A 121 5.32 -7.51 -2.19
CA SER A 121 6.28 -6.86 -1.29
C SER A 121 5.92 -5.41 -0.98
N ILE A 122 6.52 -4.85 0.08
CA ILE A 122 6.29 -3.46 0.50
C ILE A 122 6.78 -2.42 -0.53
N ASP A 123 7.87 -2.70 -1.25
CA ASP A 123 8.37 -1.81 -2.30
C ASP A 123 7.50 -1.87 -3.56
N ALA A 124 6.87 -3.01 -3.87
CA ALA A 124 5.86 -3.11 -4.92
C ALA A 124 4.60 -2.31 -4.56
N PHE A 125 4.16 -2.40 -3.30
CA PHE A 125 3.05 -1.59 -2.77
C PHE A 125 3.36 -0.09 -2.89
N ALA A 126 4.50 0.35 -2.38
CA ALA A 126 4.92 1.76 -2.47
C ALA A 126 5.08 2.24 -3.91
N PHE A 127 5.59 1.37 -4.80
CA PHE A 127 5.68 1.68 -6.23
C PHE A 127 4.30 1.90 -6.87
N PHE A 128 3.27 1.14 -6.46
CA PHE A 128 1.90 1.35 -6.93
C PHE A 128 1.33 2.69 -6.44
N LEU A 129 1.55 3.04 -5.16
CA LEU A 129 1.15 4.34 -4.63
C LEU A 129 1.83 5.50 -5.37
N HIS A 130 3.14 5.43 -5.56
CA HIS A 130 3.89 6.42 -6.32
C HIS A 130 3.37 6.55 -7.75
N ALA A 131 3.09 5.42 -8.44
CA ALA A 131 2.57 5.47 -9.80
C ALA A 131 1.20 6.14 -9.89
N LEU A 132 0.32 5.89 -8.92
CA LEU A 132 -0.98 6.57 -8.83
C LEU A 132 -0.81 8.07 -8.70
N GLU A 133 0.10 8.52 -7.84
CA GLU A 133 0.32 9.95 -7.62
C GLU A 133 1.01 10.62 -8.82
N VAL A 134 1.94 9.94 -9.51
CA VAL A 134 2.52 10.43 -10.77
C VAL A 134 1.46 10.62 -11.87
N GLU A 135 0.48 9.73 -11.95
CA GLU A 135 -0.61 9.81 -12.93
C GLU A 135 -1.75 10.71 -12.46
N ARG A 136 -1.72 11.23 -11.22
CA ARG A 136 -2.78 12.09 -10.65
C ARG A 136 -3.16 13.27 -11.54
N PRO A 137 -2.22 14.00 -12.20
CA PRO A 137 -2.58 15.09 -13.08
C PRO A 137 -3.47 14.70 -14.28
N GLU A 138 -3.59 13.40 -14.58
CA GLU A 138 -4.37 12.88 -15.71
C GLU A 138 -5.79 12.48 -15.32
N TYR A 139 -6.10 12.39 -14.02
CA TYR A 139 -7.42 11.99 -13.53
C TYR A 139 -7.99 12.86 -12.41
N ASP A 140 -7.18 13.71 -11.78
CA ASP A 140 -7.62 14.68 -10.78
C ASP A 140 -7.93 16.04 -11.45
N PRO A 141 -9.21 16.48 -11.47
CA PRO A 141 -9.60 17.75 -12.07
C PRO A 141 -9.08 18.97 -11.30
N GLU A 142 -8.64 18.80 -10.05
CA GLU A 142 -8.00 19.87 -9.27
C GLU A 142 -6.53 20.08 -9.66
N SER A 143 -5.96 19.21 -10.51
CA SER A 143 -4.63 19.42 -11.06
C SER A 143 -4.62 20.53 -12.11
N ASP A 144 -3.51 21.26 -12.21
CA ASP A 144 -3.30 22.37 -13.16
C ASP A 144 -3.19 21.92 -14.65
N THR A 145 -3.66 20.71 -14.99
CA THR A 145 -3.52 20.11 -16.34
C THR A 145 -4.73 20.42 -17.22
N ASP A 146 -4.48 21.07 -18.36
CA ASP A 146 -5.50 21.26 -19.40
C ASP A 146 -5.82 19.93 -20.11
N GLY A 147 -7.01 19.38 -19.84
CA GLY A 147 -7.52 18.20 -20.54
C GLY A 147 -7.00 16.88 -19.95
N VAL A 148 -7.64 16.45 -18.87
CA VAL A 148 -7.45 15.15 -18.21
C VAL A 148 -7.87 13.96 -19.10
N ASP A 149 -7.12 12.85 -19.04
CA ASP A 149 -7.45 11.55 -19.68
C ASP A 149 -7.48 10.40 -18.64
N PRO A 150 -8.57 10.30 -17.84
CA PRO A 150 -8.63 9.30 -16.78
C PRO A 150 -8.68 7.85 -17.30
N LYS A 151 -9.19 7.64 -18.52
CA LYS A 151 -9.20 6.32 -19.16
C LYS A 151 -7.79 5.91 -19.61
N GLY A 152 -7.02 6.86 -20.13
CA GLY A 152 -5.62 6.65 -20.44
C GLY A 152 -4.80 6.35 -19.19
N ALA A 153 -5.01 7.12 -18.11
CA ALA A 153 -4.37 6.90 -16.81
C ALA A 153 -4.67 5.49 -16.26
N GLU A 154 -5.95 5.09 -16.21
CA GLU A 154 -6.37 3.73 -15.81
C GLU A 154 -5.61 2.66 -16.62
N ALA A 155 -5.57 2.79 -17.94
CA ALA A 155 -4.94 1.81 -18.82
C ALA A 155 -3.41 1.71 -18.60
N ARG A 156 -2.73 2.85 -18.43
CA ARG A 156 -1.28 2.91 -18.14
C ARG A 156 -0.96 2.31 -16.78
N LEU A 157 -1.71 2.68 -15.75
CA LEU A 157 -1.60 2.15 -14.39
C LEU A 157 -1.81 0.64 -14.37
N LEU A 158 -2.91 0.14 -14.96
CA LEU A 158 -3.19 -1.29 -15.01
C LEU A 158 -2.08 -2.06 -15.75
N GLN A 159 -1.55 -1.53 -16.84
CA GLN A 159 -0.44 -2.14 -17.56
C GLN A 159 0.84 -2.16 -16.71
N LEU A 160 1.14 -1.07 -16.02
CA LEU A 160 2.28 -0.93 -15.12
C LEU A 160 2.20 -1.92 -13.95
N MET A 161 1.05 -1.98 -13.30
CA MET A 161 0.79 -2.88 -12.17
C MET A 161 0.95 -4.35 -12.59
N ARG A 162 0.34 -4.77 -13.71
CA ARG A 162 0.49 -6.12 -14.26
C ARG A 162 1.94 -6.50 -14.57
N ARG A 163 2.73 -5.55 -15.07
CA ARG A 163 4.13 -5.79 -15.41
C ARG A 163 5.00 -5.95 -14.16
N THR A 164 4.67 -5.23 -13.09
CA THR A 164 5.55 -5.07 -11.92
C THR A 164 5.22 -6.09 -10.84
N ASP A 165 3.94 -6.25 -10.53
CA ASP A 165 3.46 -7.19 -9.52
C ASP A 165 2.15 -7.84 -10.00
N PRO A 166 2.22 -8.86 -10.89
CA PRO A 166 1.03 -9.50 -11.42
C PRO A 166 0.18 -10.19 -10.34
N ALA A 167 0.80 -10.65 -9.24
CA ALA A 167 0.11 -11.31 -8.13
C ALA A 167 -0.90 -10.37 -7.45
N ALA A 168 -0.60 -9.07 -7.38
CA ALA A 168 -1.50 -8.03 -6.85
C ALA A 168 -2.85 -7.94 -7.59
N LEU A 169 -2.92 -8.48 -8.81
CA LEU A 169 -4.08 -8.42 -9.69
C LEU A 169 -4.73 -9.78 -9.94
N GLU A 170 -4.30 -10.83 -9.22
CA GLU A 170 -4.90 -12.16 -9.31
C GLU A 170 -6.24 -12.24 -8.57
N ASN A 171 -6.40 -11.50 -7.47
CA ASN A 171 -7.67 -11.43 -6.75
C ASN A 171 -8.58 -10.36 -7.39
N PRO A 172 -9.73 -10.73 -8.00
CA PRO A 172 -10.67 -9.76 -8.57
C PRO A 172 -11.31 -8.82 -7.54
N GLU A 173 -11.26 -9.15 -6.25
CA GLU A 173 -11.74 -8.32 -5.14
C GLU A 173 -10.67 -7.38 -4.59
N SER A 174 -9.47 -7.35 -5.17
CA SER A 174 -8.39 -6.44 -4.76
C SER A 174 -8.82 -4.98 -4.83
N CYS A 175 -8.49 -4.20 -3.80
CA CYS A 175 -8.80 -2.78 -3.74
C CYS A 175 -8.22 -2.00 -4.92
N TRP A 176 -7.14 -2.49 -5.55
CA TRP A 176 -6.56 -1.91 -6.76
C TRP A 176 -7.56 -1.79 -7.91
N PHE A 177 -8.47 -2.76 -8.07
CA PHE A 177 -9.52 -2.65 -9.09
C PHE A 177 -10.54 -1.57 -8.76
N SER A 178 -10.81 -1.34 -7.48
CA SER A 178 -11.66 -0.23 -7.03
C SER A 178 -10.96 1.11 -7.23
N VAL A 179 -9.68 1.24 -6.89
CA VAL A 179 -8.87 2.44 -7.15
C VAL A 179 -8.84 2.76 -8.64
N LEU A 180 -8.49 1.79 -9.50
CA LEU A 180 -8.45 1.97 -10.96
C LEU A 180 -9.82 2.38 -11.54
N ARG A 181 -10.91 1.83 -10.99
CA ARG A 181 -12.27 2.22 -11.38
C ARG A 181 -12.57 3.67 -10.99
N HIS A 182 -12.13 4.11 -9.81
CA HIS A 182 -12.31 5.51 -9.41
C HIS A 182 -11.45 6.44 -10.27
N VAL A 183 -10.18 6.11 -10.50
CA VAL A 183 -9.30 6.84 -11.44
C VAL A 183 -10.02 7.05 -12.77
N ARG A 184 -10.57 5.99 -13.36
CA ARG A 184 -11.32 6.07 -14.63
C ARG A 184 -12.55 6.97 -14.56
N ASN A 185 -13.24 7.02 -13.42
CA ASN A 185 -14.57 7.60 -13.26
C ASN A 185 -14.57 8.97 -12.56
N LEU A 186 -13.42 9.50 -12.14
CA LEU A 186 -13.31 10.70 -11.29
C LEU A 186 -13.91 11.99 -11.92
N LEU A 187 -14.28 11.95 -13.21
CA LEU A 187 -14.93 13.03 -13.94
C LEU A 187 -16.42 12.77 -14.25
N GLN A 188 -17.04 11.73 -13.67
CA GLN A 188 -18.40 11.31 -14.00
C GLN A 188 -19.47 11.66 -12.96
N ASP A 189 -19.12 12.37 -11.88
CA ASP A 189 -20.07 12.87 -10.87
C ASP A 189 -20.21 14.40 -10.91
#